data_AF-A0A5C7MM06-F1
#
_entry.id   AF-A0A5C7MM06-F1
#
_cell.length_a   1.000
_cell.length_b   1.000
_cell.length_c   1.000
_cell.angle_alpha   90.00
_cell.angle_beta   90.00
_cell.angle_gamma   90.00
#
_symmetry.space_group_name_H-M   'P 1'
#
loop_
_entity.id
_entity.type
_entity.pdbx_description
1 polymer ?
#
loop_
_entity_poly.entity_id
_entity_poly.type
_entity_poly.pdbx_seq_one_letter_code
_entity_poly.pdbx_strand_id
1 'polypeptide(L)'
;MDKTFTSPFSSLWNKYRPAVVKMMTEAVNGPQTYKLFPHEVKALDQKARTFKFTLRVENSKPVATPKDSVIGSDLFHALTLSNKAKELMQQHVYEFTLDRDFTLSVSIA
;
A
#
# COMPACT_ATOMS: atom_id res chain seq x y z
N MET A 1 24.27 -9.03 -8.93
CA MET A 1 23.20 -8.89 -9.93
C MET A 1 21.94 -8.47 -9.19
N ASP A 2 21.76 -7.16 -9.02
CA ASP A 2 20.53 -6.61 -8.47
C ASP A 2 19.39 -6.90 -9.43
N LYS A 3 18.55 -7.88 -9.09
CA LYS A 3 17.25 -8.03 -9.74
C LYS A 3 16.46 -6.79 -9.37
N THR A 4 16.48 -5.78 -10.23
CA THR A 4 15.52 -4.68 -10.19
C THR A 4 14.14 -5.32 -10.12
N PHE A 5 13.52 -5.24 -8.94
CA PHE A 5 12.15 -5.69 -8.71
C PHE A 5 11.25 -4.76 -9.53
N THR A 6 11.15 -5.04 -10.84
CA THR A 6 10.29 -4.31 -11.79
C THR A 6 8.89 -4.84 -11.62
N SER A 7 8.32 -4.53 -10.46
CA SER A 7 6.96 -4.92 -10.14
C SER A 7 6.00 -3.89 -10.72
N PRO A 8 4.88 -4.30 -11.33
CA PRO A 8 4.04 -3.44 -12.15
C PRO A 8 3.51 -2.21 -11.41
N PHE A 9 3.34 -2.27 -10.08
CA PHE A 9 2.79 -1.16 -9.30
C PHE A 9 3.86 -0.35 -8.55
N SER A 10 5.14 -0.67 -8.71
CA SER A 10 6.24 0.07 -8.08
C SER A 10 6.24 1.57 -8.42
N SER A 11 5.99 1.94 -9.68
CA SER A 11 5.90 3.33 -10.15
C SER A 11 4.70 4.06 -9.53
N LEU A 12 3.55 3.38 -9.45
CA LEU A 12 2.33 3.88 -8.80
C LEU A 12 2.61 4.21 -7.34
N TRP A 13 3.13 3.25 -6.58
CA TRP A 13 3.35 3.46 -5.16
C TRP A 13 4.50 4.42 -4.88
N ASN A 14 5.50 4.51 -5.76
CA ASN A 14 6.50 5.58 -5.66
C ASN A 14 5.88 6.98 -5.81
N LYS A 15 4.90 7.14 -6.71
CA LYS A 15 4.15 8.39 -6.90
C LYS A 15 3.24 8.70 -5.71
N TYR A 16 2.50 7.70 -5.21
CA TYR A 16 1.51 7.88 -4.14
C TYR A 16 2.09 7.79 -2.72
N ARG A 17 3.33 7.32 -2.56
CA ARG A 17 3.97 7.13 -1.25
C ARG A 17 3.87 8.35 -0.33
N PRO A 18 4.15 9.60 -0.75
CA PRO A 18 3.99 10.75 0.14
C PRO A 18 2.57 10.88 0.69
N ALA A 19 1.55 10.63 -0.15
CA ALA A 19 0.16 10.65 0.26
C ALA A 19 -0.16 9.51 1.22
N VAL A 20 0.31 8.28 0.96
CA VAL A 20 0.08 7.14 1.86
C VAL A 20 0.75 7.38 3.23
N VAL A 21 1.98 7.91 3.25
CA VAL A 21 2.68 8.21 4.52
C VAL A 21 1.96 9.32 5.29
N LYS A 22 1.41 10.31 4.59
CA LYS A 22 0.55 11.33 5.20
C LYS A 22 -0.71 10.69 5.81
N MET A 23 -1.40 9.82 5.06
CA MET A 23 -2.55 9.08 5.56
C MET A 23 -2.21 8.24 6.79
N MET A 24 -1.05 7.59 6.84
CA MET A 24 -0.60 6.85 8.03
C MET A 24 -0.44 7.79 9.23
N THR A 25 0.16 8.96 9.03
CA THR A 25 0.33 9.96 10.09
C THR A 25 -1.01 10.47 10.61
N GLU A 26 -1.96 10.70 9.70
CA GLU A 26 -3.31 11.18 10.04
C GLU A 26 -4.22 10.07 10.58
N ALA A 27 -3.94 8.80 10.26
CA ALA A 27 -4.71 7.63 10.71
C ALA A 27 -4.72 7.44 12.23
N VAL A 28 -3.76 8.05 12.94
CA VAL A 28 -3.74 8.14 14.41
C VAL A 28 -5.00 8.84 14.95
N ASN A 29 -5.56 9.79 14.19
CA ASN A 29 -6.75 10.54 14.59
C ASN A 29 -8.06 9.95 14.02
N GLY A 30 -7.96 8.89 13.21
CA GLY A 30 -9.12 8.22 12.61
C GLY A 30 -8.83 7.71 11.20
N PRO A 31 -9.61 6.74 10.69
CA PRO A 31 -9.37 6.12 9.39
C PRO A 31 -9.27 7.14 8.24
N GLN A 32 -8.30 6.94 7.37
CA GLN A 32 -8.06 7.79 6.20
C GLN A 32 -8.39 7.03 4.93
N THR A 33 -9.01 7.70 3.96
CA THR A 33 -9.33 7.11 2.65
C THR A 33 -8.86 8.00 1.52
N TYR A 34 -8.35 7.40 0.46
CA TYR A 34 -7.90 8.09 -0.74
C TYR A 34 -8.36 7.33 -1.98
N LYS A 35 -9.01 8.03 -2.92
CA LYS A 35 -9.46 7.44 -4.18
C LYS A 35 -8.35 7.52 -5.22
N LEU A 36 -7.81 6.36 -5.60
CA LEU A 36 -6.85 6.25 -6.70
C LEU A 36 -7.57 6.41 -8.04
N PHE A 37 -6.83 6.86 -9.06
CA PHE A 37 -7.36 6.93 -10.42
C PHE A 37 -7.36 5.54 -11.06
N PRO A 38 -8.53 4.97 -11.43
CA PRO A 38 -8.60 3.61 -11.95
C PRO A 38 -7.79 3.39 -13.23
N HIS A 39 -7.67 4.43 -14.07
CA HIS A 39 -6.90 4.36 -15.32
C HIS A 39 -5.39 4.19 -15.07
N GLU A 40 -4.85 4.79 -14.00
CA GLU A 40 -3.44 4.63 -13.65
C GLU A 40 -3.14 3.22 -13.14
N VAL A 41 -4.05 2.64 -12.36
CA VAL A 41 -3.88 1.29 -11.83
C VAL A 41 -4.04 0.24 -12.92
N LYS A 42 -5.09 0.36 -13.76
CA LYS A 42 -5.36 -0.58 -14.85
C LYS A 42 -4.32 -0.53 -15.98
N ALA A 43 -3.67 0.61 -16.20
CA ALA A 43 -2.62 0.74 -17.20
C ALA A 43 -1.38 -0.11 -16.87
N LEU A 44 -1.13 -0.38 -15.60
CA LEU A 44 0.07 -1.08 -15.11
C LEU A 44 -0.07 -2.60 -15.16
N ASP A 45 -1.29 -3.12 -15.04
CA ASP A 45 -1.57 -4.54 -15.24
C ASP A 45 -2.94 -4.73 -15.89
N GLN A 46 -2.97 -4.78 -17.22
CA GLN A 46 -4.20 -4.99 -17.98
C GLN A 46 -4.74 -6.43 -17.87
N LYS A 47 -3.94 -7.38 -17.35
CA LYS A 47 -4.32 -8.79 -17.21
C LYS A 47 -4.94 -9.10 -15.84
N ALA A 48 -4.71 -8.25 -14.85
CA ALA A 48 -5.30 -8.39 -13.52
C ALA A 48 -6.84 -8.30 -13.58
N ARG A 49 -7.51 -9.31 -13.01
CA ARG A 49 -8.97 -9.36 -12.90
C ARG A 49 -9.51 -8.48 -11.77
N THR A 50 -8.71 -8.22 -10.73
CA THR A 50 -9.11 -7.43 -9.57
C THR A 50 -7.88 -6.78 -8.95
N PHE A 51 -8.03 -5.55 -8.47
CA PHE A 51 -6.96 -4.77 -7.84
C PHE A 51 -7.21 -4.58 -6.34
N LYS A 52 -7.91 -5.51 -5.70
CA LYS A 52 -8.30 -5.41 -4.29
C LYS A 52 -7.29 -6.12 -3.39
N PHE A 53 -7.03 -5.57 -2.21
CA PHE A 53 -6.21 -6.24 -1.20
C PHE A 53 -6.51 -5.71 0.20
N THR A 54 -6.13 -6.50 1.20
CA THR A 54 -6.03 -6.05 2.59
C THR A 54 -4.66 -6.47 3.11
N LEU A 55 -3.86 -5.51 3.52
CA LEU A 55 -2.52 -5.69 4.06
C LEU A 55 -2.54 -5.24 5.51
N ARG A 56 -2.27 -6.15 6.44
CA ARG A 56 -2.06 -5.82 7.86
C ARG A 56 -0.58 -5.86 8.18
N VAL A 57 -0.05 -4.78 8.74
CA VAL A 57 1.35 -4.65 9.15
C VAL A 57 1.42 -4.44 10.64
N GLU A 58 2.23 -5.26 11.30
CA GLU A 58 2.53 -5.19 12.73
C GLU A 58 4.04 -5.29 12.91
N ASN A 59 4.63 -4.43 13.73
CA ASN A 59 6.07 -4.42 13.99
C ASN A 59 6.91 -4.40 12.70
N SER A 60 6.50 -3.57 11.72
CA SER A 60 7.11 -3.49 10.38
C SER A 60 7.13 -4.80 9.57
N LYS A 61 6.30 -5.78 9.94
CA LYS A 61 6.16 -7.05 9.21
C LYS A 61 4.74 -7.23 8.73
N PRO A 62 4.54 -7.71 7.50
CA PRO A 62 3.21 -8.04 7.03
C PRO A 62 2.71 -9.30 7.74
N VAL A 63 1.61 -9.17 8.49
CA VAL A 63 0.97 -10.29 9.23
C VAL A 63 -0.09 -10.97 8.35
N ALA A 64 -0.81 -10.17 7.57
CA ALA A 64 -1.76 -10.66 6.58
C ALA A 64 -1.45 -9.98 5.25
N THR A 65 -1.03 -10.76 4.26
CA THR A 65 -0.98 -10.34 2.86
C THR A 65 -1.67 -11.42 2.05
N PRO A 66 -2.59 -11.10 1.13
CA PRO A 66 -3.04 -12.08 0.15
C PRO A 66 -1.81 -12.45 -0.66
N LYS A 67 -1.39 -13.73 -0.61
CA LYS A 67 -0.22 -14.25 -1.34
C LYS A 67 -0.26 -13.91 -2.84
N ASP A 68 -1.45 -13.60 -3.36
CA ASP A 68 -1.71 -13.33 -4.77
C ASP A 68 -1.85 -11.84 -5.11
N SER A 69 -1.69 -10.92 -4.13
CA SER A 69 -1.81 -9.49 -4.38
C SER A 69 -0.44 -8.83 -4.63
N VAL A 70 -0.07 -8.74 -5.91
CA VAL A 70 1.12 -8.01 -6.37
C VAL A 70 1.03 -6.54 -5.98
N ILE A 71 -0.15 -5.92 -6.17
CA ILE A 71 -0.39 -4.51 -5.84
C ILE A 71 -0.20 -4.20 -4.34
N GLY A 72 -0.63 -5.10 -3.45
CA GLY A 72 -0.44 -4.93 -2.00
C GLY A 72 1.01 -5.17 -1.57
N SER A 73 1.70 -6.11 -2.20
CA SER A 73 3.12 -6.41 -1.94
C SER A 73 4.01 -5.22 -2.34
N ASP A 74 3.72 -4.60 -3.48
CA ASP A 74 4.44 -3.41 -3.94
C ASP A 74 4.19 -2.20 -3.04
N LEU A 75 2.98 -2.05 -2.48
CA LEU A 75 2.69 -1.01 -1.50
C LEU A 75 3.60 -1.18 -0.28
N PHE A 76 3.63 -2.38 0.30
CA PHE A 76 4.48 -2.66 1.45
C PHE A 76 5.94 -2.35 1.14
N HIS A 77 6.44 -2.81 -0.01
CA HIS A 77 7.81 -2.52 -0.44
C HIS A 77 8.06 -1.00 -0.53
N ALA A 78 7.17 -0.24 -1.18
CA ALA A 78 7.30 1.21 -1.29
C ALA A 78 7.30 1.92 0.08
N LEU A 79 6.50 1.43 1.03
CA LEU A 79 6.49 1.93 2.41
C LEU A 79 7.80 1.62 3.13
N THR A 80 8.40 0.44 2.94
CA THR A 80 9.71 0.13 3.55
C THR A 80 10.85 1.00 3.01
N LEU A 81 10.68 1.66 1.86
CA LEU A 81 11.65 2.64 1.36
C LEU A 81 11.55 4.01 2.06
N SER A 82 10.51 4.25 2.87
CA SER A 82 10.32 5.47 3.65
C SER A 82 10.66 5.24 5.12
N ASN A 83 11.64 6.00 5.65
CA ASN A 83 11.98 5.95 7.08
C ASN A 83 10.78 6.30 7.96
N LYS A 84 9.99 7.30 7.57
CA LYS A 84 8.80 7.71 8.32
C LYS A 84 7.74 6.62 8.35
N ALA A 85 7.51 5.95 7.22
CA ALA A 85 6.54 4.85 7.17
C ALA A 85 7.00 3.68 8.06
N LYS A 86 8.29 3.34 8.02
CA LYS A 86 8.87 2.31 8.89
C LYS A 86 8.66 2.62 10.37
N GLU A 87 9.00 3.83 10.80
CA GLU A 87 8.77 4.28 12.18
C GLU A 87 7.30 4.14 12.59
N LEU A 88 6.37 4.60 11.74
CA LEU A 88 4.94 4.48 12.00
C LEU A 88 4.52 3.00 12.12
N MET A 89 4.96 2.12 11.22
CA MET A 89 4.66 0.68 11.26
C MET A 89 5.33 -0.07 12.44
N GLN A 90 6.31 0.55 13.11
CA GLN A 90 6.85 0.04 14.39
C GLN A 90 6.02 0.50 15.58
N GLN A 91 5.41 1.69 15.49
CA GLN A 91 4.65 2.30 16.59
C GLN A 91 3.20 1.81 16.65
N HIS A 92 2.60 1.51 15.50
CA HIS A 92 1.20 1.10 15.41
C HIS A 92 1.01 -0.09 14.47
N VAL A 93 -0.07 -0.83 14.70
CA VAL A 93 -0.55 -1.84 13.77
C VAL A 93 -1.40 -1.16 12.72
N TYR A 94 -0.97 -1.21 11.46
CA TYR A 94 -1.72 -0.60 10.36
C TYR A 94 -2.45 -1.65 9.55
N GLU A 95 -3.65 -1.31 9.11
CA GLU A 95 -4.38 -2.01 8.06
C GLU A 95 -4.53 -1.10 6.83
N PHE A 96 -4.15 -1.64 5.68
CA PHE A 96 -4.25 -1.00 4.37
C PHE A 96 -5.21 -1.83 3.52
N THR A 97 -6.31 -1.24 3.08
CA THR A 97 -7.28 -1.93 2.24
C THR A 97 -7.51 -1.18 0.95
N LEU A 98 -7.38 -1.84 -0.19
CA LEU A 98 -7.81 -1.33 -1.49
C LEU A 98 -9.05 -2.10 -1.93
N ASP A 99 -10.14 -1.39 -2.17
CA ASP A 99 -11.40 -1.97 -2.63
C ASP A 99 -11.47 -2.07 -4.17
N ARG A 100 -12.63 -2.51 -4.69
CA ARG A 100 -12.87 -2.61 -6.15
C ARG A 100 -13.14 -1.26 -6.81
N ASP A 101 -13.45 -0.23 -6.02
CA ASP A 101 -13.70 1.14 -6.48
C ASP A 101 -12.43 1.98 -6.48
N PHE A 102 -11.27 1.34 -6.25
CA PHE A 102 -9.94 1.94 -6.19
C PHE A 102 -9.78 2.91 -5.01
N THR A 103 -10.53 2.71 -3.92
CA THR A 103 -10.36 3.46 -2.67
C THR A 103 -9.36 2.75 -1.77
N LEU A 104 -8.22 3.40 -1.53
CA LEU A 104 -7.24 2.99 -0.53
C LEU A 104 -7.69 3.52 0.83
N SER A 105 -7.83 2.63 1.81
CA SER A 105 -8.14 2.93 3.20
C SER A 105 -6.94 2.60 4.07
N VAL A 106 -6.63 3.47 5.02
CA VAL A 106 -5.55 3.30 6.01
C VAL A 106 -6.14 3.54 7.40
N SER A 107 -6.03 2.54 8.27
CA SER A 107 -6.49 2.63 9.66
C SER A 107 -5.49 1.97 10.60
N ILE A 108 -5.54 2.35 11.87
CA ILE A 108 -4.88 1.62 12.95
C ILE A 108 -5.82 0.49 13.37
N ALA A 109 -5.27 -0.73 13.46
CA ALA A 109 -5.99 -1.95 13.83
C ALA A 109 -5.96 -2.24 15.33
#